data_AF-P94908-F1
#
_entry.id   AF-P94908-F1
#
_cell.length_a   1.000
_cell.length_b   1.000
_cell.length_c   1.000
_cell.angle_alpha   90.00
_cell.angle_beta   90.00
_cell.angle_gamma   90.00
#
_symmetry.space_group_name_H-M   'P 1'
#
loop_
_entity.id
_entity.type
_entity.pdbx_description
1 polymer ?
#
loop_
_entity_poly.entity_id
_entity_poly.type
_entity_poly.pdbx_seq_one_letter_code
_entity_poly.pdbx_strand_id
1 'polypeptide(L)'
;MCSGEFGVFKALVDPYALLALLYDPRVQAQLRPLGSGTSSSRRRIGPEDVLALIVPFKTPSELAEIGEQARREVRNIESSRLRLAALHQPG
;
A
#
# COMPACT_ATOMS: atom_id res chain seq x y z
N MET A 1 -6.00 -13.02 -12.68
CA MET A 1 -4.56 -13.37 -12.68
C MET A 1 -3.77 -12.11 -12.41
N CYS A 2 -2.80 -12.16 -11.50
CA CYS A 2 -1.87 -11.07 -11.24
C CYS A 2 -0.59 -11.29 -12.08
N SER A 3 0.11 -10.21 -12.45
CA SER A 3 1.43 -10.33 -13.08
C SER A 3 2.43 -10.96 -12.11
N GLY A 4 3.37 -11.77 -12.61
CA GLY A 4 4.46 -12.36 -11.82
C GLY A 4 5.45 -11.33 -11.25
N GLU A 5 5.32 -10.07 -11.65
CA GLU A 5 6.05 -8.93 -11.11
C GLU A 5 5.59 -8.54 -9.69
N PHE A 6 4.43 -9.04 -9.24
CA PHE A 6 3.87 -8.71 -7.93
C PHE A 6 4.04 -9.88 -6.96
N GLY A 7 4.69 -9.61 -5.82
CA GLY A 7 4.60 -10.48 -4.65
C GLY A 7 3.20 -10.42 -4.05
N VAL A 8 2.56 -11.57 -3.87
CA VAL A 8 1.22 -11.67 -3.26
C VAL A 8 1.38 -12.18 -1.84
N PHE A 9 0.93 -11.37 -0.88
CA PHE A 9 0.94 -11.72 0.54
C PHE A 9 -0.48 -11.95 1.03
N LYS A 10 -0.68 -13.03 1.79
CA LYS A 10 -1.93 -13.24 2.52
C LYS A 10 -1.79 -12.59 3.89
N ALA A 11 -2.51 -11.50 4.10
CA ALA A 11 -2.55 -10.84 5.39
C ALA A 11 -3.31 -11.70 6.41
N LEU A 12 -2.78 -11.78 7.64
CA LEU A 12 -3.48 -12.34 8.80
C LEU A 12 -4.31 -11.29 9.55
N VAL A 13 -4.10 -10.02 9.22
CA VAL A 13 -4.80 -8.84 9.73
C VAL A 13 -5.57 -8.16 8.60
N ASP A 14 -6.34 -7.10 8.92
CA ASP A 14 -7.05 -6.32 7.90
C ASP A 14 -6.07 -5.83 6.81
N PRO A 15 -6.29 -6.17 5.52
CA PRO A 15 -5.40 -5.76 4.44
C PRO A 15 -5.34 -4.24 4.24
N TYR A 16 -6.39 -3.49 4.58
CA TYR A 16 -6.38 -2.02 4.53
C TYR A 16 -5.53 -1.43 5.65
N ALA A 17 -5.48 -2.08 6.82
CA ALA A 17 -4.60 -1.67 7.90
C ALA A 17 -3.14 -1.92 7.53
N LEU A 18 -2.84 -3.08 6.95
CA LEU A 18 -1.51 -3.38 6.42
C LEU A 18 -1.09 -2.38 5.34
N LEU A 19 -1.99 -2.05 4.41
CA LEU A 19 -1.75 -1.04 3.40
C LEU A 19 -1.39 0.31 4.05
N ALA A 20 -2.18 0.77 5.01
CA ALA A 20 -1.91 2.02 5.71
C ALA A 20 -0.55 2.03 6.43
N LEU A 21 -0.16 0.92 7.06
CA LEU A 21 1.16 0.78 7.69
C LEU A 21 2.31 0.82 6.67
N LEU A 22 2.13 0.23 5.49
CA LEU A 22 3.13 0.33 4.43
C LEU A 22 3.32 1.77 3.93
N TYR A 23 2.31 2.62 4.05
CA TYR A 23 2.39 4.05 3.74
C TYR A 23 2.89 4.92 4.91
N ASP A 24 3.17 4.33 6.07
CA ASP A 24 3.79 5.07 7.18
C ASP A 24 5.14 5.65 6.72
N PRO A 25 5.46 6.93 7.00
CA PRO A 25 6.68 7.57 6.54
C PRO A 25 7.96 6.82 6.93
N ARG A 26 7.99 6.17 8.09
CA ARG A 26 9.14 5.41 8.60
C ARG A 26 9.30 4.08 7.88
N VAL A 27 8.20 3.45 7.49
CA VAL A 27 8.21 2.22 6.67
C VAL A 27 8.60 2.57 5.22
N GLN A 28 8.06 3.66 4.68
CA GLN A 28 8.45 4.17 3.37
C GLN A 28 9.94 4.55 3.28
N ALA A 29 10.51 5.10 4.35
CA ALA A 29 11.95 5.39 4.42
C ALA A 29 12.81 4.14 4.28
N GLN A 30 12.33 2.97 4.71
CA GLN A 30 13.01 1.67 4.54
C GLN A 30 12.80 1.10 3.13
N LEU A 31 11.62 1.29 2.54
CA LEU A 31 11.28 0.77 1.20
C LEU A 31 11.96 1.54 0.05
N ARG A 32 12.04 2.87 0.16
CA ARG A 32 12.53 3.73 -0.93
C ARG A 32 13.94 3.37 -1.42
N PRO A 33 14.94 3.11 -0.54
CA PRO A 33 16.29 2.75 -0.97
C PRO A 33 16.34 1.40 -1.70
N LEU A 34 15.49 0.44 -1.32
CA LEU A 34 15.43 -0.89 -1.95
C LEU A 34 15.00 -0.82 -3.41
N GLY A 35 14.14 0.14 -3.74
CA GLY A 35 13.71 0.44 -5.10
C GLY A 35 14.60 1.46 -5.81
N SER A 36 15.72 1.89 -5.22
CA SER A 36 16.62 2.89 -5.81
C SER A 36 17.80 2.24 -6.55
N GLY A 37 18.22 2.83 -7.66
CA GLY A 37 19.25 2.28 -8.56
C GLY A 37 18.99 2.65 -10.03
N THR A 38 20.03 2.59 -10.87
CA THR A 38 19.85 2.71 -12.32
C THR A 38 19.23 1.42 -12.85
N SER A 39 18.57 1.44 -14.01
CA SER A 39 17.92 0.24 -14.59
C SER A 39 18.85 -1.00 -14.70
N SER A 40 20.18 -0.80 -14.71
CA SER A 40 21.21 -1.83 -14.73
C SER A 40 21.58 -2.37 -13.32
N SER A 41 21.44 -1.57 -12.26
CA SER A 41 21.79 -1.95 -10.88
C SER A 41 20.60 -2.13 -9.94
N ARG A 42 19.38 -1.94 -10.44
CA ARG A 42 18.14 -2.03 -9.66
C ARG A 42 17.87 -3.48 -9.28
N ARG A 43 18.24 -3.84 -8.05
CA ARG A 43 17.75 -5.06 -7.42
C ARG A 43 16.21 -4.97 -7.32
N ARG A 44 15.52 -6.06 -7.67
CA ARG A 44 14.08 -6.19 -7.43
C ARG A 44 13.83 -6.31 -5.92
N ILE A 45 12.79 -5.64 -5.43
CA ILE A 45 12.29 -5.83 -4.06
C ILE A 45 11.70 -7.24 -3.99
N GLY A 46 12.32 -8.11 -3.21
CA GLY A 46 11.87 -9.48 -2.97
C GLY A 46 10.94 -9.58 -1.76
N PRO A 47 10.27 -10.73 -1.56
CA PRO A 47 9.45 -10.95 -0.38
C PRO A 47 10.20 -10.81 0.95
N GLU A 48 11.46 -11.26 0.99
CA GLU A 48 12.35 -11.14 2.14
C GLU A 48 12.60 -9.69 2.54
N ASP A 49 12.67 -8.78 1.57
CA ASP A 49 12.86 -7.35 1.82
C ASP A 49 11.64 -6.74 2.52
N VAL A 50 10.44 -7.20 2.15
CA VAL A 50 9.17 -6.77 2.77
C VAL A 50 9.02 -7.35 4.17
N LEU A 51 9.38 -8.62 4.36
CA LEU A 51 9.29 -9.29 5.66
C LEU A 51 10.34 -8.78 6.67
N ALA A 52 11.43 -8.17 6.19
CA ALA A 52 12.46 -7.56 7.02
C ALA A 52 12.11 -6.12 7.49
N LEU A 53 10.98 -5.56 7.04
CA LEU A 53 10.59 -4.19 7.42
C LEU A 53 10.28 -4.09 8.92
N ILE A 54 10.82 -3.04 9.53
CA ILE A 54 10.45 -2.66 10.89
C ILE A 54 9.19 -1.79 10.79
N VAL A 55 8.07 -2.32 11.26
CA VAL A 55 6.77 -1.62 11.28
C VAL A 55 6.42 -1.15 12.69
N PRO A 56 5.73 0.00 12.84
CA PRO A 56 5.23 0.43 14.14
C PRO A 56 4.32 -0.62 14.76
N PHE A 57 4.55 -0.94 16.03
CA PHE A 57 3.64 -1.80 16.78
C PHE A 57 2.27 -1.14 16.89
N LYS A 58 1.22 -1.95 16.69
CA LYS A 58 -0.18 -1.57 16.83
C LYS A 58 -0.95 -2.68 17.51
N THR A 59 -1.82 -2.30 18.43
CA THR A 59 -2.78 -3.20 19.04
C THR A 59 -3.84 -3.65 18.02
N PRO A 60 -4.53 -4.77 18.27
CA PRO A 60 -5.60 -5.23 17.38
C PRO A 60 -6.71 -4.19 17.15
N SER A 61 -7.08 -3.42 18.18
CA SER A 61 -8.10 -2.36 18.07
C SER A 61 -7.61 -1.20 17.20
N GLU A 62 -6.37 -0.75 17.37
CA GLU A 62 -5.79 0.29 16.52
C GLU A 62 -5.71 -0.16 15.06
N LEU A 63 -5.34 -1.42 14.81
CA LEU A 63 -5.32 -1.98 13.45
C LEU A 63 -6.72 -1.98 12.82
N ALA A 64 -7.76 -2.33 13.58
CA ALA A 64 -9.13 -2.29 13.10
C ALA A 64 -9.58 -0.87 12.73
N GLU A 65 -9.28 0.12 13.59
CA GLU A 65 -9.59 1.53 13.34
C GLU A 65 -8.87 2.08 12.10
N ILE A 66 -7.56 1.80 11.98
CA ILE A 66 -6.76 2.17 10.81
C ILE A 66 -7.32 1.52 9.54
N GLY A 67 -7.69 0.24 9.62
CA GLY A 67 -8.27 -0.50 8.49
C GLY A 67 -9.58 0.10 8.00
N GLU A 68 -10.51 0.41 8.91
CA GLU A 68 -11.79 1.06 8.56
C GLU A 68 -11.58 2.46 7.99
N GLN A 69 -10.67 3.25 8.57
CA GLN A 69 -10.33 4.56 8.05
C GLN A 69 -9.76 4.47 6.64
N ALA A 70 -8.74 3.62 6.41
CA ALA A 70 -8.13 3.45 5.10
C ALA A 70 -9.15 2.96 4.05
N ARG A 71 -10.03 2.02 4.41
CA ARG A 71 -11.09 1.52 3.53
C ARG A 71 -12.09 2.62 3.15
N ARG A 72 -12.46 3.48 4.11
CA ARG A 72 -13.32 4.64 3.85
C ARG A 72 -12.64 5.61 2.88
N GLU A 73 -11.38 5.94 3.10
CA GLU A 73 -10.68 6.90 2.22
C GLU A 73 -10.45 6.36 0.80
N VAL A 74 -10.15 5.06 0.66
CA VAL A 74 -10.08 4.42 -0.66
C VAL A 74 -11.42 4.54 -1.40
N ARG A 75 -12.54 4.28 -0.72
CA ARG A 75 -13.89 4.46 -1.31
C ARG A 75 -14.16 5.91 -1.67
N ASN A 76 -13.76 6.87 -0.84
CA ASN A 76 -13.91 8.30 -1.11
C ASN A 76 -13.16 8.70 -2.38
N ILE A 77 -11.92 8.26 -2.54
CA ILE A 77 -11.09 8.53 -3.72
C ILE A 77 -11.74 7.95 -4.98
N GLU A 78 -12.16 6.69 -4.95
CA GLU A 78 -12.82 6.04 -6.09
C GLU A 78 -14.12 6.76 -6.47
N SER A 79 -14.95 7.11 -5.49
CA SER A 79 -16.18 7.87 -5.75
C SER A 79 -15.90 9.26 -6.35
N SER A 80 -14.82 9.91 -5.91
CA SER A 80 -14.42 11.22 -6.42
C SER A 80 -13.90 11.13 -7.85
N ARG A 81 -13.13 10.09 -8.17
CA ARG A 81 -12.65 9.81 -9.54
C ARG A 81 -13.82 9.59 -10.50
N LEU A 82 -14.83 8.82 -10.10
CA LEU A 82 -16.04 8.59 -10.91
C LEU A 82 -16.81 9.90 -11.16
N ARG A 83 -16.98 10.74 -10.14
CA ARG A 83 -17.63 12.05 -10.28
C ARG A 83 -16.86 12.97 -11.23
N LEU A 84 -15.54 13.04 -11.10
CA LEU A 84 -14.69 13.84 -11.98
C LEU A 84 -14.77 13.36 -13.44
N ALA A 85 -14.75 12.05 -13.67
CA ALA A 85 -14.89 11.48 -15.01
C ALA A 85 -16.25 11.82 -15.65
N ALA A 86 -17.34 11.77 -14.89
CA ALA A 86 -18.67 12.13 -15.36
C ALA A 86 -18.78 13.62 -15.74
N LEU A 87 -18.07 14.51 -15.04
CA LEU A 87 -18.03 15.94 -15.36
C LEU A 87 -17.20 16.28 -16.61
N HIS A 88 -16.29 15.40 -17.03
CA HIS A 88 -15.39 15.61 -18.18
C HIS A 88 -15.81 14.88 -19.46
N GLN A 89 -16.98 14.23 -19.49
CA GLN A 89 -17.54 13.74 -20.75
C GLN A 89 -18.13 14.94 -21.52
N PRO A 90 -17.62 15.28 -22.72
CA PRO A 90 -18.25 16.30 -23.55
C PRO A 90 -19.61 15.78 -24.01
N GLY A 91 -20.64 16.60 -23.84
CA GLY A 91 -21.96 16.38 -24.44
C GLY A 91 -21.93 16.53 -25.95
#